data_AF-A0A2S9FJD3-F1
#
_entry.id   AF-A0A2S9FJD3-F1
#
_cell.length_a   1.000
_cell.length_b   1.000
_cell.length_c   1.000
_cell.angle_alpha   90.00
_cell.angle_beta   90.00
_cell.angle_gamma   90.00
#
_symmetry.space_group_name_H-M   'P 1'
#
loop_
_entity.id
_entity.type
_entity.pdbx_description
1 polymer ?
#
loop_
_entity_poly.entity_id
_entity_poly.type
_entity_poly.pdbx_seq_one_letter_code
_entity_poly.pdbx_strand_id
1 'polypeptide(L)'
;REDVDAYAARSQERAAAAWSGGYFAKSVVPVKDQNGLVVLDHDEHMRPGSTVESLGKLKTAFDGVGAMGGFDDVALQKYHYVEKINHVHTGGNSSGIVDGAGLLLIGSESAGSAQNLTPRARITATATSGADPVIMLTGPTPATKKVLDRAGLTVDDIDLFELNEAFASVVLKFQKDLNIPDEKLNVNGGA
;
A
#
# COMPACT_ATOMS: atom_id res chain seq x y z
N ARG A 1 -9.42 4.79 15.68
CA ARG A 1 -8.23 5.67 15.49
C ARG A 1 -6.97 4.93 15.89
N GLU A 2 -6.91 4.37 17.09
CA GLU A 2 -5.79 3.54 17.52
C GLU A 2 -5.44 2.44 16.52
N ASP A 3 -6.44 1.72 15.97
CA ASP A 3 -6.18 0.66 14.98
C ASP A 3 -5.43 1.13 13.72
N VAL A 4 -5.81 2.30 13.17
CA VAL A 4 -5.18 2.84 11.97
C VAL A 4 -3.79 3.40 12.25
N ASP A 5 -3.57 3.91 13.47
CA ASP A 5 -2.26 4.37 13.92
C ASP A 5 -1.33 3.18 14.26
N ALA A 6 -1.88 2.07 14.79
CA ALA A 6 -1.14 0.84 15.03
C ALA A 6 -0.67 0.20 13.72
N TYR A 7 -1.53 0.17 12.70
CA TYR A 7 -1.13 -0.25 11.35
C TYR A 7 0.02 0.62 10.82
N ALA A 8 -0.10 1.94 10.92
CA ALA A 8 0.90 2.88 10.42
C ALA A 8 2.25 2.75 11.15
N ALA A 9 2.24 2.62 12.49
CA ALA A 9 3.45 2.39 13.27
C ALA A 9 4.15 1.10 12.84
N ARG A 10 3.40 0.02 12.63
CA ARG A 10 3.93 -1.26 12.14
C ARG A 10 4.51 -1.16 10.73
N SER A 11 3.88 -0.39 9.83
CA SER A 11 4.42 -0.16 8.48
C SER A 11 5.79 0.54 8.55
N GLN A 12 5.93 1.57 9.40
CA GLN A 12 7.20 2.26 9.64
C GLN A 12 8.26 1.33 10.24
N GLU A 13 7.89 0.45 11.18
CA GLU A 13 8.78 -0.55 11.76
C GLU A 13 9.28 -1.54 10.70
N ARG A 14 8.38 -2.09 9.88
CA ARG A 14 8.73 -3.05 8.83
C ARG A 14 9.58 -2.43 7.72
N ALA A 15 9.30 -1.19 7.32
CA ALA A 15 10.13 -0.45 6.37
C ALA A 15 11.55 -0.26 6.94
N ALA A 16 11.68 0.16 8.20
CA ALA A 16 12.97 0.31 8.87
C ALA A 16 13.74 -1.03 8.98
N ALA A 17 13.03 -2.13 9.27
CA ALA A 17 13.60 -3.47 9.30
C ALA A 17 14.08 -3.93 7.90
N ALA A 18 13.31 -3.68 6.84
CA ALA A 18 13.69 -4.05 5.48
C ALA A 18 14.92 -3.27 4.98
N TRP A 19 14.99 -1.97 5.29
CA TRP A 19 16.15 -1.13 4.99
C TRP A 19 17.40 -1.57 5.75
N SER A 20 17.29 -1.72 7.07
CA SER A 20 18.42 -2.17 7.91
C SER A 20 18.86 -3.61 7.61
N GLY A 21 17.92 -4.47 7.19
CA GLY A 21 18.18 -5.83 6.72
C GLY A 21 18.79 -5.91 5.31
N GLY A 22 18.91 -4.78 4.61
CA GLY A 22 19.49 -4.70 3.27
C GLY A 22 18.63 -5.30 2.16
N TYR A 23 17.31 -5.46 2.38
CA TYR A 23 16.40 -6.12 1.44
C TYR A 23 16.29 -5.34 0.12
N PHE A 24 16.43 -4.03 0.19
CA PHE A 24 16.31 -3.12 -0.95
C PHE A 24 17.64 -2.82 -1.66
N ALA A 25 18.78 -3.30 -1.14
CA ALA A 25 20.12 -2.92 -1.62
C ALA A 25 20.39 -3.22 -3.10
N LYS A 26 19.67 -4.17 -3.70
CA LYS A 26 19.80 -4.55 -5.13
C LYS A 26 18.71 -3.96 -6.03
N SER A 27 17.76 -3.22 -5.49
CA SER A 27 16.57 -2.77 -6.22
C SER A 27 16.29 -1.29 -6.09
N VAL A 28 16.74 -0.64 -5.00
CA VAL A 28 16.79 0.83 -4.95
C VAL A 28 18.11 1.28 -5.56
N VAL A 29 18.00 2.08 -6.62
CA VAL A 29 19.15 2.63 -7.35
C VAL A 29 19.30 4.10 -6.94
N PRO A 30 20.44 4.51 -6.35
CA PRO A 30 20.65 5.90 -5.96
C PRO A 30 20.48 6.86 -7.14
N VAL A 31 19.73 7.93 -6.93
CA VAL A 31 19.60 9.03 -7.88
C VAL A 31 20.87 9.84 -7.84
N LYS A 32 21.43 10.13 -9.01
CA LYS A 32 22.66 10.91 -9.16
C LYS A 32 22.45 12.09 -10.10
N ASP A 33 23.19 13.16 -9.87
CA ASP A 33 23.22 14.30 -10.77
C ASP A 33 24.04 13.99 -12.03
N GLN A 34 24.10 14.95 -12.96
CA GLN A 34 24.87 14.84 -14.20
C GLN A 34 26.39 14.70 -13.99
N ASN A 35 26.90 15.00 -12.78
CA ASN A 35 28.30 14.89 -12.40
C ASN A 35 28.61 13.57 -11.67
N GLY A 36 27.60 12.72 -11.45
CA GLY A 36 27.72 11.45 -10.76
C GLY A 36 27.66 11.54 -9.23
N LEU A 37 27.34 12.71 -8.67
CA LEU A 37 27.15 12.89 -7.23
C LEU A 37 25.77 12.36 -6.80
N VAL A 38 25.72 11.68 -5.65
CA VAL A 38 24.47 11.14 -5.10
C VAL A 38 23.56 12.30 -4.67
N VAL A 39 22.32 12.30 -5.17
CA VAL A 39 21.24 13.21 -4.78
C VAL A 39 20.40 12.58 -3.67
N LEU A 40 20.00 11.32 -3.85
CA LEU A 40 19.24 10.55 -2.86
C LEU A 40 19.50 9.05 -3.05
N ASP A 41 19.68 8.31 -1.95
CA ASP A 41 19.99 6.87 -1.93
C ASP A 41 19.10 6.04 -1.01
N HIS A 42 18.09 6.67 -0.39
CA HIS A 42 17.16 6.04 0.55
C HIS A 42 15.77 6.67 0.46
N ASP A 43 14.77 6.02 1.07
CA ASP A 43 13.41 6.54 1.15
C ASP A 43 13.31 7.62 2.24
N GLU A 44 13.40 8.90 1.84
CA GLU A 44 13.43 10.03 2.77
C GLU A 44 12.10 10.31 3.51
N HIS A 45 10.99 9.72 3.05
CA HIS A 45 9.70 9.88 3.71
C HIS A 45 9.56 9.05 4.99
N MET A 46 10.41 8.04 5.17
CA MET A 46 10.35 7.15 6.33
C MET A 46 10.52 7.92 7.64
N ARG A 47 9.79 7.48 8.67
CA ARG A 47 9.88 7.99 10.05
C ARG A 47 10.07 6.82 11.02
N PRO A 48 11.27 6.20 11.02
CA PRO A 48 11.58 5.10 11.94
C PRO A 48 11.35 5.52 13.40
N GLY A 49 10.78 4.61 14.19
CA GLY A 49 10.44 4.88 15.60
C GLY A 49 9.10 5.59 15.82
N SER A 50 8.28 5.74 14.78
CA SER A 50 6.89 6.20 14.93
C SER A 50 6.11 5.27 15.86
N THR A 51 5.43 5.83 16.86
CA THR A 51 4.61 5.08 17.82
C THR A 51 3.14 5.47 17.72
N VAL A 52 2.24 4.58 18.16
CA VAL A 52 0.80 4.86 18.27
C VAL A 52 0.55 6.15 19.06
N GLU A 53 1.32 6.39 20.14
CA GLU A 53 1.20 7.61 20.93
C GLU A 53 1.59 8.87 20.13
N SER A 54 2.70 8.82 19.39
CA SER A 54 3.13 9.96 18.56
C SER A 54 2.13 10.25 17.42
N LEU A 55 1.59 9.18 16.79
CA LEU A 55 0.64 9.28 15.70
C LEU A 55 -0.72 9.77 16.19
N GLY A 56 -1.14 9.37 17.40
CA GLY A 56 -2.38 9.82 18.03
C GLY A 56 -2.45 11.33 18.28
N LYS A 57 -1.29 12.01 18.37
CA LYS A 57 -1.20 13.47 18.52
C LYS A 57 -1.48 14.24 17.23
N LEU A 58 -1.48 13.56 16.07
CA LEU A 58 -1.74 14.19 14.78
C LEU A 58 -3.22 14.53 14.60
N LYS A 59 -3.47 15.72 14.05
CA LYS A 59 -4.81 16.15 13.64
C LYS A 59 -5.28 15.32 12.44
N THR A 60 -6.59 15.14 12.35
CA THR A 60 -7.25 14.61 11.17
C THR A 60 -6.93 15.46 9.95
N ALA A 61 -6.77 14.82 8.80
CA ALA A 61 -6.39 15.51 7.56
C ALA A 61 -7.60 15.94 6.72
N PHE A 62 -8.76 15.29 6.90
CA PHE A 62 -9.88 15.38 5.96
C PHE A 62 -11.18 15.89 6.58
N ASP A 63 -11.21 16.21 7.87
CA ASP A 63 -12.39 16.76 8.55
C ASP A 63 -12.80 18.12 7.96
N GLY A 64 -11.82 18.99 7.66
CA GLY A 64 -12.09 20.27 7.02
C GLY A 64 -12.67 20.12 5.60
N VAL A 65 -12.11 19.20 4.80
CA VAL A 65 -12.60 18.91 3.44
C VAL A 65 -13.99 18.27 3.48
N GLY A 66 -14.19 17.30 4.38
CA GLY A 66 -15.46 16.61 4.57
C GLY A 66 -16.60 17.55 4.94
N ALA A 67 -16.40 18.37 5.98
CA ALA A 67 -17.42 19.29 6.48
C ALA A 67 -17.60 20.54 5.62
N MET A 68 -16.53 21.27 5.31
CA MET A 68 -16.64 22.54 4.56
C MET A 68 -16.91 22.33 3.07
N GLY A 69 -16.46 21.20 2.52
CA GLY A 69 -16.70 20.83 1.12
C GLY A 69 -18.04 20.13 0.88
N GLY A 70 -18.78 19.77 1.94
CA GLY A 70 -20.04 19.02 1.85
C GLY A 70 -19.88 17.56 1.41
N PHE A 71 -18.66 17.04 1.34
CA PHE A 71 -18.40 15.67 0.90
C PHE A 71 -18.88 14.63 1.91
N ASP A 72 -18.88 14.95 3.20
CA ASP A 72 -19.46 14.07 4.22
C ASP A 72 -20.96 13.85 3.96
N ASP A 73 -21.70 14.93 3.70
CA ASP A 73 -23.14 14.88 3.44
C ASP A 73 -23.45 14.08 2.17
N VAL A 74 -22.68 14.28 1.10
CA VAL A 74 -22.83 13.51 -0.15
C VAL A 74 -22.60 12.02 0.08
N ALA A 75 -21.57 11.66 0.86
CA ALA A 75 -21.32 10.26 1.19
C ALA A 75 -22.46 9.68 2.04
N LEU A 76 -22.93 10.40 3.04
CA LEU A 76 -24.00 9.98 3.95
C LEU A 76 -25.37 9.89 3.26
N GLN A 77 -25.63 10.64 2.18
CA GLN A 77 -26.85 10.47 1.38
C GLN A 77 -26.93 9.06 0.76
N LYS A 78 -25.80 8.52 0.30
CA LYS A 78 -25.74 7.14 -0.20
C LYS A 78 -25.69 6.14 0.94
N TYR A 79 -24.84 6.40 1.92
CA TYR A 79 -24.64 5.58 3.11
C TYR A 79 -25.57 6.01 4.25
N HIS A 80 -26.86 6.15 3.96
CA HIS A 80 -27.89 6.76 4.81
C HIS A 80 -28.12 6.05 6.15
N TYR A 81 -27.62 4.82 6.30
CA TYR A 81 -27.66 4.06 7.55
C TYR A 81 -26.51 4.39 8.50
N VAL A 82 -25.53 5.18 8.05
CA VAL A 82 -24.44 5.70 8.88
C VAL A 82 -24.84 7.09 9.37
N GLU A 83 -24.81 7.31 10.68
CA GLU A 83 -25.19 8.62 11.25
C GLU A 83 -24.09 9.67 11.06
N LYS A 84 -22.82 9.26 11.21
CA LYS A 84 -21.67 10.17 11.16
C LYS A 84 -20.40 9.46 10.70
N ILE A 85 -19.62 10.14 9.86
CA ILE A 85 -18.27 9.69 9.49
C ILE A 85 -17.30 10.00 10.64
N ASN A 86 -16.57 8.97 11.08
CA ASN A 86 -15.47 9.15 12.01
C ASN A 86 -14.17 9.39 11.25
N HIS A 87 -13.73 10.64 11.18
CA HIS A 87 -12.46 11.02 10.57
C HIS A 87 -11.30 10.51 11.43
N VAL A 88 -10.65 9.42 10.99
CA VAL A 88 -9.52 8.81 11.72
C VAL A 88 -8.18 8.98 11.01
N HIS A 89 -8.20 9.40 9.75
CA HIS A 89 -6.99 9.51 8.95
C HIS A 89 -6.28 10.84 9.11
N THR A 90 -4.96 10.76 9.17
CA THR A 90 -4.01 11.85 9.34
C THR A 90 -2.87 11.70 8.33
N GLY A 91 -1.97 12.67 8.27
CA GLY A 91 -0.74 12.54 7.49
C GLY A 91 0.24 11.47 8.00
N GLY A 92 -0.03 10.82 9.14
CA GLY A 92 0.80 9.72 9.67
C GLY A 92 0.24 8.32 9.40
N ASN A 93 -0.98 8.19 8.87
CA ASN A 93 -1.63 6.91 8.58
C ASN A 93 -2.31 6.90 7.19
N SER A 94 -1.88 7.81 6.33
CA SER A 94 -2.18 7.94 4.90
C SER A 94 -0.85 7.96 4.15
N SER A 95 -0.82 7.50 2.90
CA SER A 95 0.42 7.41 2.12
C SER A 95 1.11 8.77 1.94
N GLY A 96 2.44 8.75 1.93
CA GLY A 96 3.25 9.93 1.68
C GLY A 96 3.08 10.49 0.27
N ILE A 97 3.22 11.81 0.12
CA ILE A 97 3.42 12.42 -1.19
C ILE A 97 4.92 12.40 -1.45
N VAL A 98 5.35 11.66 -2.47
CA VAL A 98 6.76 11.42 -2.79
C VAL A 98 7.01 11.48 -4.30
N ASP A 99 8.26 11.73 -4.66
CA ASP A 99 8.74 11.62 -6.03
C ASP A 99 9.46 10.28 -6.23
N GLY A 100 9.24 9.61 -7.38
CA GLY A 100 9.88 8.33 -7.66
C GLY A 100 9.52 7.74 -9.03
N ALA A 101 10.28 6.74 -9.45
CA ALA A 101 10.03 5.98 -10.68
C ALA A 101 10.38 4.49 -10.48
N GLY A 102 9.67 3.60 -11.19
CA GLY A 102 9.92 2.17 -11.20
C GLY A 102 9.95 1.62 -12.63
N LEU A 103 10.82 0.64 -12.89
CA LEU A 103 10.94 -0.04 -14.18
C LEU A 103 10.96 -1.56 -14.00
N LEU A 104 10.23 -2.26 -14.88
CA LEU A 104 10.23 -3.71 -14.98
C LEU A 104 10.57 -4.13 -16.40
N LEU A 105 11.45 -5.12 -16.54
CA LEU A 105 11.72 -5.79 -17.82
C LEU A 105 10.91 -7.09 -17.87
N ILE A 106 9.98 -7.17 -18.82
CA ILE A 106 9.08 -8.30 -19.01
C ILE A 106 9.23 -8.81 -20.45
N GLY A 107 9.30 -10.13 -20.63
CA GLY A 107 9.44 -10.74 -21.94
C GLY A 107 9.08 -12.22 -21.93
N SER A 108 9.08 -12.83 -23.11
CA SER A 108 8.94 -14.28 -23.25
C SER A 108 10.21 -15.00 -22.80
N GLU A 109 10.08 -16.29 -22.50
CA GLU A 109 11.23 -17.17 -22.24
C GLU A 109 12.24 -17.13 -23.38
N SER A 110 11.78 -17.21 -24.64
CA SER A 110 12.64 -17.15 -25.82
C SER A 110 13.45 -15.85 -25.93
N ALA A 111 12.84 -14.71 -25.62
CA ALA A 111 13.53 -13.42 -25.60
C ALA A 111 14.59 -13.38 -24.49
N GLY A 112 14.26 -13.91 -23.31
CA GLY A 112 15.20 -14.05 -22.20
C GLY A 112 16.41 -14.92 -22.56
N SER A 113 16.18 -16.11 -23.13
CA SER A 113 17.24 -17.02 -23.58
C SER A 113 18.12 -16.40 -24.67
N ALA A 114 17.53 -15.72 -25.65
CA ALA A 114 18.28 -15.06 -26.73
C ALA A 114 19.22 -13.95 -26.21
N GLN A 115 18.89 -13.34 -25.07
CA GLN A 115 19.67 -12.27 -24.43
C GLN A 115 20.45 -12.74 -23.20
N ASN A 116 20.50 -14.05 -22.92
CA ASN A 116 21.13 -14.64 -21.74
C ASN A 116 20.64 -14.05 -20.40
N LEU A 117 19.35 -13.73 -20.30
CA LEU A 117 18.72 -13.20 -19.09
C LEU A 117 18.18 -14.34 -18.23
N THR A 118 18.39 -14.26 -16.91
CA THR A 118 17.81 -15.21 -15.94
C THR A 118 16.44 -14.71 -15.47
N PRO A 119 15.35 -15.48 -15.64
CA PRO A 119 14.02 -15.08 -15.20
C PRO A 119 13.94 -14.99 -13.67
N ARG A 120 13.25 -13.97 -13.15
CA ARG A 120 13.07 -13.74 -11.69
C ARG A 120 11.70 -14.18 -11.16
N ALA A 121 10.67 -14.08 -11.99
CA ALA A 121 9.29 -14.40 -11.66
C ALA A 121 8.47 -14.64 -12.94
N ARG A 122 7.26 -15.18 -12.79
CA ARG A 122 6.28 -15.37 -13.86
C ARG A 122 4.98 -14.67 -13.50
N ILE A 123 4.37 -13.95 -14.45
CA ILE A 123 3.03 -13.40 -14.28
C ILE A 123 2.02 -14.54 -14.44
N THR A 124 1.43 -15.00 -13.34
CA THR A 124 0.46 -16.10 -13.35
C THR A 124 -0.90 -15.68 -13.88
N ALA A 125 -1.44 -14.57 -13.38
CA ALA A 125 -2.71 -14.03 -13.81
C ALA A 125 -2.78 -12.53 -13.50
N THR A 126 -3.64 -11.82 -14.21
CA THR A 126 -4.01 -10.43 -13.91
C THR A 126 -5.54 -10.33 -13.87
N ALA A 127 -6.08 -9.37 -13.13
CA ALA A 127 -7.51 -9.09 -13.14
C ALA A 127 -7.79 -7.61 -12.89
N THR A 128 -8.86 -7.11 -13.49
CA THR A 128 -9.44 -5.79 -13.22
C THR A 128 -10.87 -5.98 -12.75
N SER A 129 -11.24 -5.26 -11.68
CA SER A 129 -12.58 -5.23 -11.10
C SER A 129 -12.83 -3.85 -10.47
N GLY A 130 -13.98 -3.66 -9.83
CA GLY A 130 -14.33 -2.40 -9.19
C GLY A 130 -15.40 -2.58 -8.13
N ALA A 131 -15.70 -1.50 -7.42
CA ALA A 131 -16.71 -1.45 -6.38
C ALA A 131 -17.44 -0.08 -6.44
N ASP A 132 -18.19 0.25 -5.40
CA ASP A 132 -18.90 1.53 -5.33
C ASP A 132 -17.92 2.73 -5.38
N PRO A 133 -18.12 3.69 -6.31
CA PRO A 133 -17.24 4.85 -6.42
C PRO A 133 -17.37 5.85 -5.26
N VAL A 134 -18.44 5.83 -4.46
CA VAL A 134 -18.59 6.79 -3.33
C VAL A 134 -17.69 6.39 -2.16
N ILE A 135 -17.67 5.11 -1.76
CA ILE A 135 -16.67 4.62 -0.80
C ILE A 135 -15.28 4.51 -1.43
N MET A 136 -15.22 4.39 -2.77
CA MET A 136 -14.06 4.49 -3.66
C MET A 136 -13.00 3.37 -3.49
N LEU A 137 -12.54 3.12 -2.28
CA LEU A 137 -11.32 2.38 -1.97
C LEU A 137 -11.58 0.91 -1.60
N THR A 138 -12.67 0.32 -2.08
CA THR A 138 -13.05 -1.08 -1.83
C THR A 138 -12.84 -2.01 -3.04
N GLY A 139 -12.30 -1.47 -4.14
CA GLY A 139 -11.95 -2.22 -5.36
C GLY A 139 -10.92 -3.36 -5.19
N PRO A 140 -9.97 -3.33 -4.24
CA PRO A 140 -8.99 -4.42 -4.09
C PRO A 140 -9.63 -5.79 -3.83
N THR A 141 -10.61 -5.88 -2.92
CA THR A 141 -11.25 -7.16 -2.55
C THR A 141 -11.83 -7.93 -3.75
N PRO A 142 -12.70 -7.35 -4.61
CA PRO A 142 -13.23 -8.06 -5.77
C PRO A 142 -12.18 -8.32 -6.86
N ALA A 143 -11.15 -7.47 -7.00
CA ALA A 143 -10.05 -7.71 -7.93
C ALA A 143 -9.20 -8.93 -7.51
N THR A 144 -8.89 -9.04 -6.21
CA THR A 144 -8.13 -10.16 -5.65
C THR A 144 -8.89 -11.48 -5.74
N LYS A 145 -10.20 -11.50 -5.40
CA LYS A 145 -11.02 -12.71 -5.60
C LYS A 145 -10.99 -13.19 -7.06
N LYS A 146 -11.16 -12.26 -7.99
CA LYS A 146 -11.16 -12.56 -9.43
C LYS A 146 -9.82 -13.08 -9.96
N VAL A 147 -8.68 -12.56 -9.48
CA VAL A 147 -7.35 -13.04 -9.92
C VAL A 147 -7.03 -14.42 -9.33
N LEU A 148 -7.43 -14.67 -8.08
CA LEU A 148 -7.32 -15.98 -7.44
C LEU A 148 -8.16 -17.03 -8.17
N ASP A 149 -9.43 -16.75 -8.41
CA ASP A 149 -10.34 -17.64 -9.16
C ASP A 149 -9.79 -17.95 -10.56
N ARG A 150 -9.26 -16.93 -11.26
CA ARG A 150 -8.66 -17.10 -12.60
C ARG A 150 -7.40 -17.95 -12.58
N ALA A 151 -6.60 -17.86 -11.52
CA ALA A 151 -5.40 -18.66 -11.34
C ALA A 151 -5.68 -20.06 -10.79
N GLY A 152 -6.92 -20.34 -10.34
CA GLY A 152 -7.26 -21.57 -9.64
C GLY A 152 -6.60 -21.67 -8.26
N LEU A 153 -6.39 -20.53 -7.60
CA LEU A 153 -5.72 -20.42 -6.30
C LEU A 153 -6.68 -19.90 -5.24
N THR A 154 -6.31 -20.11 -3.98
CA THR A 154 -6.97 -19.60 -2.78
C THR A 154 -6.05 -18.65 -2.02
N VAL A 155 -6.56 -18.03 -0.94
CA VAL A 155 -5.73 -17.19 -0.05
C VAL A 155 -4.59 -17.99 0.57
N ASP A 156 -4.81 -19.27 0.86
CA ASP A 156 -3.82 -20.13 1.51
C ASP A 156 -2.62 -20.43 0.60
N ASP A 157 -2.82 -20.42 -0.72
CA ASP A 157 -1.77 -20.65 -1.72
C ASP A 157 -0.85 -19.44 -1.93
N ILE A 158 -1.18 -18.28 -1.35
CA ILE A 158 -0.39 -17.05 -1.49
C ILE A 158 0.52 -16.87 -0.29
N ASP A 159 1.82 -16.84 -0.54
CA ASP A 159 2.82 -16.63 0.51
C ASP A 159 2.86 -15.18 1.00
N LEU A 160 2.73 -14.22 0.07
CA LEU A 160 2.84 -12.79 0.35
C LEU A 160 1.74 -12.00 -0.38
N PHE A 161 1.09 -11.11 0.34
CA PHE A 161 0.14 -10.13 -0.17
C PHE A 161 0.76 -8.74 -0.10
N GLU A 162 0.76 -8.04 -1.23
CA GLU A 162 1.19 -6.66 -1.33
C GLU A 162 0.01 -5.79 -1.78
N LEU A 163 -0.43 -4.88 -0.92
CA LEU A 163 -1.47 -3.91 -1.20
C LEU A 163 -0.97 -2.50 -0.86
N ASN A 164 -1.03 -1.60 -1.84
CA ASN A 164 -0.65 -0.20 -1.64
C ASN A 164 -1.37 0.44 -0.44
N GLU A 165 -0.60 1.09 0.44
CA GLU A 165 -1.07 1.65 1.71
C GLU A 165 -1.63 3.07 1.58
N ALA A 166 -2.54 3.30 0.62
CA ALA A 166 -3.12 4.64 0.42
C ALA A 166 -3.69 5.22 1.73
N PHE A 167 -4.39 4.37 2.49
CA PHE A 167 -4.89 4.67 3.83
C PHE A 167 -4.91 3.39 4.66
N ALA A 168 -4.53 3.46 5.94
CA ALA A 168 -4.48 2.29 6.82
C ALA A 168 -5.81 1.50 6.87
N SER A 169 -6.96 2.18 6.88
CA SER A 169 -8.27 1.51 6.89
C SER A 169 -8.55 0.66 5.64
N VAL A 170 -7.97 1.02 4.49
CA VAL A 170 -8.12 0.25 3.25
C VAL A 170 -7.44 -1.10 3.39
N VAL A 171 -6.23 -1.10 3.96
CA VAL A 171 -5.48 -2.34 4.19
C VAL A 171 -6.16 -3.20 5.24
N LEU A 172 -6.58 -2.61 6.36
CA LEU A 172 -7.31 -3.34 7.41
C LEU A 172 -8.64 -3.94 6.88
N LYS A 173 -9.36 -3.21 6.03
CA LYS A 173 -10.58 -3.73 5.37
C LYS A 173 -10.27 -4.90 4.46
N PHE A 174 -9.24 -4.78 3.62
CA PHE A 174 -8.80 -5.83 2.71
C PHE A 174 -8.35 -7.09 3.46
N GLN A 175 -7.53 -6.91 4.49
CA GLN A 175 -7.08 -7.98 5.39
C GLN A 175 -8.27 -8.71 6.01
N LYS A 176 -9.24 -7.97 6.54
CA LYS A 176 -10.45 -8.52 7.16
C LYS A 176 -11.34 -9.27 6.16
N ASP A 177 -11.53 -8.74 4.96
CA ASP A 177 -12.41 -9.33 3.94
C ASP A 177 -11.92 -10.68 3.42
N LEU A 178 -10.60 -10.84 3.31
CA LEU A 178 -9.96 -12.02 2.74
C LEU A 178 -9.30 -12.91 3.80
N ASN A 179 -9.41 -12.53 5.09
CA ASN A 179 -8.79 -13.23 6.21
C ASN A 179 -7.28 -13.45 6.00
N ILE A 180 -6.57 -12.40 5.58
CA ILE A 180 -5.13 -12.48 5.27
C ILE A 180 -4.33 -12.46 6.58
N PRO A 181 -3.44 -13.44 6.83
CA PRO A 181 -2.54 -13.43 7.98
C PRO A 181 -1.64 -12.20 8.00
N ASP A 182 -1.44 -11.62 9.17
CA ASP A 182 -0.71 -10.35 9.32
C ASP A 182 0.75 -10.44 8.88
N GLU A 183 1.37 -11.60 9.09
CA GLU A 183 2.72 -11.95 8.68
C GLU A 183 2.89 -12.13 7.18
N LYS A 184 1.80 -12.17 6.40
CA LYS A 184 1.82 -12.28 4.94
C LYS A 184 1.57 -10.95 4.23
N LEU A 185 1.08 -9.92 4.92
CA LEU A 185 0.59 -8.68 4.30
C LEU A 185 1.59 -7.54 4.45
N ASN A 186 2.08 -6.93 3.37
CA ASN A 186 2.99 -5.77 3.36
C ASN A 186 4.17 -5.97 4.34
N VAL A 187 4.90 -7.07 4.14
CA VAL A 187 5.89 -7.56 5.10
C VAL A 187 7.14 -6.67 5.22
N ASN A 188 7.39 -5.82 4.22
CA ASN A 188 8.52 -4.90 4.17
C ASN A 188 8.11 -3.42 4.39
N GLY A 189 6.91 -3.18 4.94
CA GLY A 189 6.32 -1.84 5.01
C GLY A 189 5.71 -1.41 3.67
N GLY A 190 5.17 -0.20 3.61
CA GLY A 190 4.47 0.30 2.42
C GLY A 190 4.53 1.81 2.23
N ALA A 191 3.47 2.34 1.61
CA ALA A 191 3.36 3.70 1.06
C ALA A 191 3.15 4.82 2.09
#